data_AF-A0A7I4C2K3-F1
#
_entry.id   AF-A0A7I4C2K3-F1
#
_cell.length_a   1.000
_cell.length_b   1.000
_cell.length_c   1.000
_cell.angle_alpha   90.00
_cell.angle_beta   90.00
_cell.angle_gamma   90.00
#
_symmetry.space_group_name_H-M   'P 1'
#
loop_
_entity.id
_entity.type
_entity.pdbx_description
1 polymer ?
#
loop_
_entity_poly.entity_id
_entity_poly.type
_entity_poly.pdbx_seq_one_letter_code
_entity_poly.pdbx_strand_id
1 'polypeptide(L)'
;MICDPNATAELQGPGVLLLLFLGDRIASVGKSWCPDCVRAEPIIYKLVNESESPVTLVRVYVGDKPTWRTSDHPLRCDDRFKLKGVPTLIRWENGAISGRLEDYEADKEMKIKELLKSSEVQTKTI
;
A
#
# COMPACT_ATOMS: atom_id res chain seq x y z
N MET A 1 24.96 9.73 -2.44
CA MET A 1 23.85 9.40 -3.36
C MET A 1 22.82 10.49 -3.20
N ILE A 2 22.71 11.36 -4.19
CA ILE A 2 21.75 12.45 -4.20
C ILE A 2 20.49 11.87 -4.83
N CYS A 3 19.44 11.63 -4.04
CA CYS A 3 18.12 11.40 -4.60
C CYS A 3 17.64 12.74 -5.17
N ASP A 4 17.44 12.81 -6.48
CA ASP A 4 16.92 14.01 -7.15
C ASP A 4 15.50 14.30 -6.63
N PRO A 5 15.26 15.46 -5.99
CA PRO A 5 13.94 15.81 -5.45
C PRO A 5 12.87 16.01 -6.53
N ASN A 6 13.26 16.07 -7.81
CA ASN A 6 12.36 16.18 -8.96
C ASN A 6 12.18 14.87 -9.74
N ALA A 7 12.73 13.75 -9.26
CA ALA A 7 12.51 12.45 -9.90
C ALA A 7 11.04 12.01 -9.76
N THR A 8 10.23 12.27 -10.77
CA THR A 8 8.90 11.70 -10.94
C THR A 8 9.00 10.33 -11.58
N ALA A 9 8.67 9.27 -10.84
CA ALA A 9 8.46 7.95 -11.41
C ALA A 9 7.03 7.88 -11.97
N GLU A 10 6.89 7.90 -13.29
CA GLU A 10 5.62 7.64 -13.96
C GLU A 10 5.49 6.15 -14.24
N LEU A 11 4.40 5.53 -13.77
CA LEU A 11 4.01 4.21 -14.26
C LEU A 11 3.38 4.38 -15.63
N GLN A 12 4.19 4.14 -16.67
CA GLN A 12 3.71 4.11 -18.05
C GLN A 12 3.18 2.71 -18.37
N GLY A 13 1.85 2.56 -18.38
CA GLY A 13 1.19 1.34 -18.83
C GLY A 13 -0.18 1.08 -18.18
N PRO A 14 -1.00 0.19 -18.77
CA PRO A 14 -2.25 -0.25 -18.16
C PRO A 14 -1.95 -1.14 -16.96
N GLY A 15 -2.37 -0.72 -15.76
CA GLY A 15 -2.23 -1.53 -14.56
C GLY A 15 -2.57 -0.79 -13.27
N VAL A 16 -2.81 -1.55 -12.20
CA VAL A 16 -3.10 -0.99 -10.88
C VAL A 16 -1.81 -0.85 -10.09
N LEU A 17 -1.52 0.34 -9.55
CA LEU A 17 -0.45 0.53 -8.57
C LEU A 17 -1.02 0.44 -7.16
N LEU A 18 -0.48 -0.50 -6.38
CA LEU A 18 -0.75 -0.63 -4.96
C LEU A 18 0.51 -0.36 -4.14
N LEU A 19 0.38 0.47 -3.11
CA LEU A 19 1.39 0.70 -2.08
C LEU A 19 0.93 -0.02 -0.81
N LEU A 20 1.70 -1.00 -0.36
CA LEU A 20 1.41 -1.78 0.84
C LEU A 20 2.44 -1.45 1.93
N PHE A 21 1.99 -0.75 2.96
CA PHE A 21 2.79 -0.37 4.11
C PHE A 21 2.72 -1.46 5.18
N LEU A 22 3.88 -1.94 5.63
CA LEU A 22 4.03 -3.10 6.51
C LEU A 22 5.04 -2.81 7.62
N GLY A 23 4.84 -3.45 8.78
CA GLY A 23 5.89 -3.59 9.78
C GLY A 23 7.02 -4.51 9.31
N ASP A 24 8.25 -4.18 9.64
CA ASP A 24 9.43 -4.98 9.32
C ASP A 24 9.35 -6.42 9.79
N ARG A 25 10.05 -7.29 9.07
CA ARG A 25 10.20 -8.71 9.42
C ARG A 25 11.24 -8.85 10.52
N ILE A 26 10.89 -9.59 11.57
CA ILE A 26 11.81 -9.99 12.63
C ILE A 26 12.70 -11.11 12.07
N ALA A 27 14.01 -10.86 11.97
CA ALA A 27 14.96 -11.78 11.34
C ALA A 27 14.93 -13.21 11.90
N SER A 28 14.74 -13.37 13.21
CA SER A 28 14.69 -14.68 13.88
C SER A 28 13.41 -15.48 13.63
N VAL A 29 12.31 -14.82 13.25
CA VAL A 29 10.99 -15.44 13.05
C VAL A 29 10.59 -15.47 11.57
N GLY A 30 11.19 -14.62 10.75
CA GLY A 30 10.86 -14.46 9.33
C GLY A 30 9.51 -13.79 9.06
N LYS A 31 8.82 -13.32 10.11
CA LYS A 31 7.49 -12.69 10.05
C LYS A 31 7.53 -11.24 10.52
N SER A 32 6.56 -10.44 10.08
CA SER A 32 6.41 -9.06 10.57
C SER A 32 6.23 -9.02 12.09
N TRP A 33 6.76 -8.00 12.75
CA TRP A 33 6.44 -7.73 14.16
C TRP A 33 4.98 -7.34 14.38
N CYS A 34 4.26 -6.97 13.30
CA CYS A 34 2.85 -6.62 13.32
C CYS A 34 1.98 -7.87 13.04
N PRO A 35 1.17 -8.34 14.01
CA PRO A 35 0.28 -9.49 13.80
C PRO A 35 -0.74 -9.26 12.68
N ASP A 36 -1.18 -8.03 12.47
CA ASP A 36 -2.18 -7.69 11.44
C ASP A 36 -1.53 -7.74 10.05
N CYS A 37 -0.28 -7.28 9.91
CA CYS A 37 0.49 -7.46 8.69
C CYS A 37 0.66 -8.94 8.33
N VAL A 38 0.92 -9.81 9.32
CA VAL A 38 1.05 -11.26 9.11
C VAL A 38 -0.24 -11.88 8.59
N ARG A 39 -1.42 -11.37 8.97
CA ARG A 39 -2.72 -11.85 8.47
C ARG A 39 -3.07 -11.28 7.09
N ALA A 40 -2.83 -10.00 6.86
CA ALA A 40 -3.19 -9.31 5.62
C ALA A 40 -2.32 -9.69 4.42
N GLU A 41 -1.00 -9.78 4.61
CA GLU A 41 -0.02 -10.03 3.54
C GLU A 41 -0.36 -11.23 2.63
N PRO A 42 -0.68 -12.44 3.15
CA PRO A 42 -1.02 -13.57 2.27
C PRO A 42 -2.32 -13.37 1.47
N ILE A 43 -3.31 -12.67 2.03
CA ILE A 43 -4.59 -12.41 1.35
C ILE A 43 -4.36 -11.43 0.19
N ILE A 44 -3.63 -10.34 0.44
CA ILE A 44 -3.30 -9.35 -0.59
C ILE A 44 -2.51 -10.00 -1.71
N TYR A 45 -1.49 -10.80 -1.41
CA TYR A 45 -0.68 -11.46 -2.43
C TYR A 45 -1.48 -12.43 -3.29
N LYS A 46 -2.36 -13.22 -2.67
CA LYS A 46 -3.26 -14.11 -3.39
C LYS A 46 -4.11 -13.32 -4.39
N LEU A 47 -4.78 -12.26 -3.94
CA LEU A 47 -5.68 -11.48 -4.79
C LEU A 47 -4.97 -10.70 -5.88
N VAL A 48 -3.77 -10.18 -5.60
CA VAL A 48 -2.93 -9.52 -6.59
C VAL A 48 -2.51 -10.51 -7.68
N ASN A 49 -2.15 -11.74 -7.31
CA ASN A 49 -1.77 -12.79 -8.26
C ASN A 49 -2.96 -13.36 -9.06
N GLU A 50 -4.16 -13.33 -8.48
CA GLU A 50 -5.42 -13.73 -9.13
C GLU A 50 -6.03 -12.60 -9.97
N SER A 51 -5.45 -11.39 -9.97
CA SER A 51 -6.00 -10.25 -10.69
C SER A 51 -5.89 -10.44 -12.21
N GLU A 52 -6.98 -10.16 -12.92
CA GLU A 52 -7.00 -10.18 -14.39
C GLU A 52 -6.20 -9.03 -15.01
N SER A 53 -6.09 -7.91 -14.29
CA SER A 53 -5.30 -6.75 -14.71
C SER A 53 -3.88 -6.83 -14.14
N PRO A 54 -2.85 -6.34 -14.86
CA PRO A 54 -1.52 -6.21 -14.29
C PRO A 54 -1.56 -5.34 -13.02
N VAL A 55 -1.00 -5.85 -11.93
CA VAL A 55 -0.90 -5.12 -10.66
C VAL A 55 0.56 -4.98 -10.26
N THR A 56 1.00 -3.75 -10.04
CA THR A 56 2.28 -3.45 -9.41
C THR A 56 2.07 -3.27 -7.92
N LEU A 57 2.60 -4.19 -7.10
CA LEU A 57 2.54 -4.12 -5.66
C LEU A 57 3.90 -3.65 -5.10
N VAL A 58 3.97 -2.42 -4.63
CA VAL A 58 5.13 -1.87 -3.93
C VAL A 58 4.98 -2.10 -2.44
N ARG A 59 5.93 -2.82 -1.84
CA ARG A 59 6.00 -3.02 -0.39
C ARG A 59 6.85 -1.94 0.24
N VAL A 60 6.28 -1.25 1.22
CA VAL A 60 6.99 -0.22 1.98
C VAL A 60 7.07 -0.68 3.43
N TYR A 61 8.30 -0.79 3.90
CA TYR A 61 8.62 -1.23 5.25
C TYR A 61 8.80 -0.02 6.16
N VAL A 62 8.04 0.02 7.26
CA VAL A 62 8.02 1.18 8.17
C VAL A 62 9.10 1.12 9.26
N GLY A 63 9.99 0.13 9.20
CA GLY A 63 11.00 -0.09 10.23
C GLY A 63 10.50 -0.97 11.37
N ASP A 64 11.28 -1.00 12.44
CA ASP A 64 10.96 -1.75 13.65
C ASP A 64 9.79 -1.12 14.44
N LYS A 65 9.25 -1.90 15.38
CA LYS A 65 8.09 -1.49 16.18
C LYS A 65 8.35 -0.23 17.04
N PRO A 66 9.52 -0.06 17.69
CA PRO A 66 9.85 1.18 18.39
C PRO A 66 9.85 2.41 17.48
N THR A 67 10.50 2.31 16.31
CA THR A 67 10.59 3.40 15.32
C THR A 67 9.20 3.78 14.80
N TRP A 68 8.37 2.80 14.47
CA TRP A 68 7.00 3.05 13.99
C TRP A 68 6.09 3.77 15.00
N ARG A 69 6.33 3.55 16.30
CA ARG A 69 5.50 4.09 17.38
C ARG A 69 5.72 5.57 17.65
N THR A 70 6.79 6.15 17.14
CA THR A 70 7.03 7.58 17.32
C THR A 70 6.06 8.40 16.47
N SER A 71 5.54 9.50 17.01
CA SER A 71 4.58 10.35 16.31
C SER A 71 5.20 11.14 15.16
N ASP A 72 6.51 11.37 15.21
CA ASP A 72 7.34 12.06 14.22
C ASP A 72 7.83 11.15 13.09
N HIS A 73 7.37 9.89 13.05
CA HIS A 73 7.76 8.95 12.02
C HIS A 73 7.47 9.53 10.61
N PRO A 74 8.42 9.51 9.66
CA PRO A 74 8.29 10.22 8.38
C PRO A 74 6.99 9.90 7.63
N LEU A 75 6.55 8.64 7.61
CA LEU A 75 5.31 8.23 6.94
C LEU A 75 4.01 8.65 7.67
N ARG A 76 4.09 9.03 8.95
CA ARG A 76 2.98 9.64 9.69
C ARG A 76 2.87 11.14 9.40
N CYS A 77 4.02 11.80 9.21
CA CYS A 77 4.10 13.23 8.94
C CYS A 77 4.01 13.59 7.45
N ASP A 78 4.27 12.65 6.54
CA ASP A 78 4.19 12.88 5.10
C ASP A 78 2.77 13.27 4.68
N ASP A 79 2.62 14.45 4.07
CA ASP A 79 1.32 15.02 3.74
C ASP A 79 0.51 14.17 2.75
N ARG A 80 1.17 13.33 1.96
CA ARG A 80 0.52 12.44 0.99
C ARG A 80 -0.09 11.23 1.68
N PHE A 81 0.62 10.67 2.67
CA PHE A 81 0.25 9.37 3.26
C PHE A 81 -0.42 9.48 4.63
N LYS A 82 0.06 10.36 5.52
CA LYS A 82 -0.46 10.54 6.89
C LYS A 82 -0.87 9.23 7.57
N LEU A 83 0.02 8.24 7.53
CA LEU A 83 -0.34 6.88 7.96
C LEU A 83 -0.72 6.85 9.44
N LYS A 84 -1.83 6.19 9.75
CA LYS A 84 -2.30 6.01 11.13
C LYS A 84 -1.83 4.67 11.72
N GLY A 85 -1.80 3.64 10.89
CA GLY A 85 -1.52 2.25 11.28
C GLY A 85 -0.86 1.45 10.16
N VAL A 86 -0.44 0.24 10.51
CA VAL A 86 -0.01 -0.80 9.56
C VAL A 86 -0.74 -2.10 9.91
N PRO A 87 -1.18 -2.90 8.93
CA PRO A 87 -1.01 -2.71 7.49
C PRO A 87 -1.88 -1.58 6.93
N THR A 88 -1.38 -0.87 5.93
CA THR A 88 -2.18 0.07 5.12
C THR A 88 -1.95 -0.23 3.64
N LEU A 89 -3.03 -0.46 2.90
CA LEU A 89 -3.00 -0.69 1.46
C LEU A 89 -3.60 0.52 0.73
N ILE A 90 -2.82 1.12 -0.17
CA ILE A 90 -3.21 2.31 -0.92
C ILE A 90 -3.22 1.98 -2.40
N ARG A 91 -4.28 2.37 -3.10
CA ARG A 91 -4.28 2.47 -4.56
C ARG A 91 -3.80 3.86 -4.96
N TRP A 92 -2.82 3.89 -5.84
CA TRP A 92 -2.19 5.12 -6.31
C TRP A 92 -2.49 5.34 -7.79
N GLU A 93 -3.08 6.49 -8.12
CA GLU A 93 -3.45 6.86 -9.48
C GLU A 93 -3.22 8.35 -9.69
N ASN A 94 -2.68 8.71 -10.87
CA ASN A 94 -2.51 10.10 -11.30
C ASN A 94 -1.80 10.99 -10.25
N GLY A 95 -0.81 10.43 -9.54
CA GLY A 95 -0.03 11.16 -8.54
C GLY A 95 -0.73 11.35 -7.19
N ALA A 96 -1.85 10.66 -6.93
CA ALA A 96 -2.60 10.77 -5.69
C ALA A 96 -3.15 9.41 -5.22
N ILE A 97 -3.65 9.40 -3.98
CA ILE A 97 -4.39 8.27 -3.40
C ILE A 97 -5.79 8.25 -3.99
N SER A 98 -6.15 7.19 -4.71
CA SER A 98 -7.52 6.98 -5.19
C SER A 98 -8.33 6.02 -4.31
N GLY A 99 -7.65 5.20 -3.50
CA GLY A 99 -8.31 4.34 -2.52
C GLY A 99 -7.36 3.90 -1.41
N ARG A 100 -7.93 3.56 -0.25
CA ARG A 100 -7.18 3.21 0.95
C ARG A 100 -7.93 2.19 1.80
N LEU A 101 -7.22 1.20 2.32
CA LEU A 101 -7.68 0.27 3.34
C LEU A 101 -6.69 0.30 4.51
N GLU A 102 -7.18 0.61 5.71
CA GLU A 102 -6.36 0.69 6.93
C GLU A 102 -6.68 -0.46 7.90
N ASP A 103 -5.67 -0.89 8.66
CA ASP A 103 -5.81 -1.82 9.79
C ASP A 103 -6.61 -3.09 9.45
N TYR A 104 -7.80 -3.25 10.05
CA TYR A 104 -8.68 -4.41 9.91
C TYR A 104 -9.38 -4.51 8.55
N GLU A 105 -9.27 -3.49 7.70
CA GLU A 105 -9.84 -3.50 6.37
C GLU A 105 -8.91 -4.20 5.37
N ALA A 106 -7.61 -4.15 5.63
CA ALA A 106 -6.58 -4.70 4.75
C ALA A 106 -6.49 -6.23 4.76
N ASP A 107 -7.29 -6.90 5.60
CA ASP A 107 -7.47 -8.37 5.58
C ASP A 107 -8.84 -8.81 5.03
N LYS A 108 -9.67 -7.87 4.53
CA LYS A 108 -10.99 -8.17 3.97
C LYS A 108 -10.91 -8.37 2.47
N GLU A 109 -11.05 -9.63 2.04
CA GLU A 109 -10.95 -10.03 0.65
C GLU A 109 -11.82 -9.20 -0.29
N MET A 110 -13.08 -8.95 0.11
CA MET A 110 -14.04 -8.17 -0.69
C MET A 110 -13.59 -6.72 -0.89
N LYS A 111 -13.08 -6.06 0.17
CA LYS A 111 -12.58 -4.68 0.07
C LYS A 111 -11.34 -4.58 -0.79
N ILE A 112 -10.43 -5.55 -0.71
CA ILE A 112 -9.24 -5.59 -1.55
C ILE A 112 -9.64 -5.80 -3.02
N LYS A 113 -10.63 -6.67 -3.30
CA LYS A 113 -11.18 -6.85 -4.66
C LYS A 113 -11.82 -5.56 -5.19
N GLU A 114 -12.56 -4.83 -4.38
CA GLU A 114 -13.13 -3.52 -4.74
C GLU A 114 -12.04 -2.49 -5.03
N LEU A 115 -11.00 -2.45 -4.19
CA LEU A 115 -9.84 -1.58 -4.39
C LEU A 115 -9.12 -1.90 -5.69
N LEU A 116 -8.99 -3.17 -6.08
CA LEU A 116 -8.41 -3.60 -7.36
C LEU A 116 -9.28 -3.18 -8.57
N LYS A 117 -10.61 -3.22 -8.43
CA LYS A 117 -11.55 -2.96 -9.53
C LYS A 117 -11.83 -1.47 -9.82
N SER A 118 -11.52 -0.56 -8.90
CA SER A 118 -11.87 0.86 -9.00
C SER A 118 -11.17 1.60 -10.16
N SER A 119 -11.58 1.34 -11.40
CA SER A 119 -11.38 2.20 -12.55
C SER A 119 -12.75 2.57 -13.10
N GLU A 120 -13.47 3.45 -12.40
CA GLU A 120 -14.54 4.20 -13.05
C GLU A 120 -13.90 5.34 -13.83
N VAL A 121 -13.61 5.03 -15.09
CA VAL A 121 -13.44 6.02 -16.14
C VAL A 121 -14.74 6.83 -16.17
N GLN A 122 -14.71 8.05 -15.64
CA GLN A 122 -15.76 9.02 -15.89
C GLN A 122 -15.60 9.51 -17.34
N THR A 123 -16.00 8.71 -18.31
CA THR A 123 -16.33 9.20 -19.65
C THR A 123 -17.57 10.09 -19.50
N LYS A 124 -17.34 11.40 -19.34
CA LYS A 124 -18.37 12.39 -19.65
C LYS A 124 -18.64 12.31 -21.16
N THR A 125 -19.67 11.58 -21.53
CA THR A 125 -20.47 11.88 -22.70
C THR A 125 -21.13 13.24 -22.46
N ILE A 126 -20.86 14.21 -23.32
CA ILE A 126 -21.79 14.94 -24.20
C ILE A 126 -20.92 15.75 -25.16
#